data_AF-A0A8T5P3T4-F1
#
_entry.id   AF-A0A8T5P3T4-F1
#
_cell.length_a   1.000
_cell.length_b   1.000
_cell.length_c   1.000
_cell.angle_alpha   90.00
_cell.angle_beta   90.00
_cell.angle_gamma   90.00
#
_symmetry.space_group_name_H-M   'P 1'
#
loop_
_entity.id
_entity.type
_entity.pdbx_description
1 polymer ?
#
loop_
_entity_poly.entity_id
_entity_poly.type
_entity_poly.pdbx_seq_one_letter_code
_entity_poly.pdbx_strand_id
1 'polypeptide(L)'
;MNTISVSPIRESDHIVCNDIKNDPKIQLWRERALDRGYRSSAAFPLKVNGETTGAINFYSEEVGFFNEEEIILLDGLAADVSFALEFMEKEEMLVESEKKFRDLYDNAPNAYYSIGSDGRINKCNKHAALMLGYAPHELIGRERIEIYADTPDGREKSDIIFERFKSGMEILDEEVQMKKKDGTAIWVSLTVNAFRDSAGELIESRSMAVDITERKKGEELRRENEHLAFATRAKSEYFTIQYTKLCSNSDLLSNRRENKN
;
A
#
# COMPACT_ATOMS: atom_id res chain seq x y z
N MET A 1 1.46 -33.15 29.27
CA MET A 1 1.22 -33.59 27.88
C MET A 1 2.56 -33.57 27.17
N ASN A 2 3.31 -34.69 27.20
CA ASN A 2 4.57 -34.82 26.49
C ASN A 2 4.32 -35.60 25.20
N THR A 3 4.14 -34.89 24.10
CA THR A 3 4.24 -35.40 22.74
C THR A 3 5.72 -35.66 22.45
N ILE A 4 6.18 -36.88 22.75
CA ILE A 4 7.49 -37.36 22.32
C ILE A 4 7.31 -37.83 20.87
N SER A 5 7.94 -37.08 19.97
CA SER A 5 7.93 -37.20 18.52
C SER A 5 7.89 -38.64 17.98
N VAL A 6 6.91 -38.91 17.12
CA VAL A 6 6.97 -40.01 16.15
C VAL A 6 8.04 -39.63 15.12
N SER A 7 9.29 -40.06 15.37
CA SER A 7 10.38 -39.89 14.41
C SER A 7 10.61 -41.24 13.72
N PRO A 8 9.82 -41.58 12.68
CA PRO A 8 10.43 -41.92 11.39
C PRO A 8 9.65 -41.46 10.14
N ILE A 9 8.53 -40.75 10.23
CA ILE A 9 7.86 -40.21 9.02
C ILE A 9 8.55 -38.91 8.61
N ARG A 10 9.83 -39.04 8.24
CA ARG A 10 10.55 -38.04 7.44
C ARG A 10 10.70 -38.52 6.00
N GLU A 11 10.60 -39.83 5.78
CA GLU A 11 10.51 -40.43 4.46
C GLU A 11 9.05 -40.42 4.00
N SER A 12 8.84 -40.22 2.70
CA SER A 12 7.56 -39.89 2.05
C SER A 12 6.49 -40.99 2.14
N ASP A 13 6.74 -42.07 2.87
CA ASP A 13 5.98 -43.31 2.84
C ASP A 13 5.24 -43.56 4.16
N HIS A 14 4.09 -44.23 4.07
CA HIS A 14 3.36 -44.69 5.25
C HIS A 14 4.14 -45.75 6.04
N ILE A 15 3.82 -45.89 7.32
CA ILE A 15 4.41 -46.90 8.21
C ILE A 15 3.29 -47.77 8.76
N VAL A 16 3.39 -49.07 8.53
CA VAL A 16 2.39 -50.06 8.98
C VAL A 16 3.05 -51.06 9.93
N CYS A 17 2.37 -51.34 11.04
CA CYS A 17 2.66 -52.45 11.94
C CYS A 17 1.39 -53.28 12.10
N ASN A 18 1.38 -54.44 11.46
CA ASN A 18 0.25 -55.37 11.52
C ASN A 18 0.23 -56.28 12.75
N ASP A 19 1.32 -56.34 13.53
CA ASP A 19 1.40 -57.10 14.78
C ASP A 19 2.22 -56.35 15.85
N ILE A 20 1.53 -55.51 16.63
CA ILE A 20 2.14 -54.68 17.69
C ILE A 20 2.86 -55.54 18.74
N LYS A 21 2.34 -56.74 19.03
CA LYS A 21 2.87 -57.61 20.07
C LYS A 21 4.27 -58.11 19.69
N ASN A 22 4.47 -58.40 18.41
CA ASN A 22 5.69 -59.04 17.93
C ASN A 22 6.64 -58.08 17.18
N ASP A 23 6.19 -56.91 16.70
CA ASP A 23 7.02 -55.98 15.93
C ASP A 23 8.09 -55.28 16.81
N PRO A 24 9.40 -55.50 16.55
CA PRO A 24 10.48 -54.90 17.32
C PRO A 24 10.58 -53.37 17.17
N LYS A 25 10.05 -52.78 16.09
CA LYS A 25 10.06 -51.31 15.88
C LYS A 25 9.15 -50.57 16.86
N ILE A 26 8.20 -51.28 17.48
CA ILE A 26 7.14 -50.76 18.35
C ILE A 26 7.44 -50.94 19.85
N GLN A 27 8.64 -51.44 20.20
CA GLN A 27 9.00 -51.78 21.59
C GLN A 27 8.69 -50.69 22.62
N LEU A 28 8.95 -49.41 22.29
CA LEU A 28 8.79 -48.30 23.23
C LEU A 28 7.32 -47.99 23.58
N TRP A 29 6.36 -48.35 22.72
CA TRP A 29 4.93 -48.06 22.89
C TRP A 29 4.04 -49.31 22.94
N ARG A 30 4.62 -50.50 22.81
CA ARG A 30 3.91 -51.79 22.78
C ARG A 30 2.96 -51.99 23.96
N GLU A 31 3.45 -51.87 25.19
CA GLU A 31 2.66 -52.12 26.40
C GLU A 31 1.43 -51.20 26.45
N ARG A 32 1.65 -49.89 26.23
CA ARG A 32 0.57 -48.90 26.19
C ARG A 32 -0.43 -49.11 25.06
N ALA A 33 0.02 -49.58 23.90
CA ALA A 33 -0.86 -49.86 22.77
C ALA A 33 -1.72 -51.11 23.04
N LEU A 34 -1.12 -52.17 23.59
CA LEU A 34 -1.82 -53.40 23.94
C LEU A 34 -2.85 -53.19 25.05
N ASP A 35 -2.53 -52.38 26.06
CA ASP A 35 -3.44 -51.98 27.16
C ASP A 35 -4.68 -51.22 26.65
N ARG A 36 -4.54 -50.51 25.52
CA ARG A 36 -5.65 -49.80 24.84
C ARG A 36 -6.42 -50.69 23.86
N GLY A 37 -6.10 -51.97 23.79
CA GLY A 37 -6.76 -52.93 22.88
C GLY A 37 -6.16 -52.99 21.48
N TYR A 38 -5.23 -52.10 21.12
CA TYR A 38 -4.67 -52.06 19.77
C TYR A 38 -3.79 -53.28 19.50
N ARG A 39 -3.91 -53.86 18.31
CA ARG A 39 -3.14 -55.01 17.84
C ARG A 39 -2.40 -54.72 16.54
N SER A 40 -2.88 -53.76 15.76
CA SER A 40 -2.18 -53.18 14.61
C SER A 40 -2.29 -51.66 14.60
N SER A 41 -1.37 -51.01 13.88
CA SER A 41 -1.35 -49.56 13.70
C SER A 41 -0.77 -49.19 12.35
N ALA A 42 -1.26 -48.11 11.75
CA ALA A 42 -0.71 -47.52 10.54
C ALA A 42 -0.61 -46.00 10.69
N ALA A 43 0.43 -45.41 10.13
CA ALA A 43 0.71 -43.99 10.20
C ALA A 43 1.00 -43.45 8.80
N PHE A 44 0.25 -42.44 8.39
CA PHE A 44 0.27 -41.88 7.04
C PHE A 44 0.73 -40.43 7.09
N PRO A 45 1.71 -40.01 6.26
CA PRO A 45 2.23 -38.65 6.26
C PRO A 45 1.17 -37.64 5.81
N LEU A 46 1.10 -36.50 6.50
CA LEU A 46 0.44 -35.30 6.02
C LEU A 46 1.49 -34.36 5.43
N LYS A 47 1.31 -33.99 4.16
CA LYS A 47 2.27 -33.21 3.40
C LYS A 47 1.69 -31.85 3.04
N VAL A 48 2.50 -30.82 3.20
CA VAL A 48 2.16 -29.46 2.75
C VAL A 48 3.39 -28.91 2.03
N ASN A 49 3.21 -28.41 0.80
CA ASN A 49 4.32 -27.93 -0.04
C ASN A 49 5.44 -28.97 -0.28
N GLY A 50 5.08 -30.25 -0.30
CA GLY A 50 6.03 -31.36 -0.49
C GLY A 50 6.81 -31.77 0.76
N GLU A 51 6.61 -31.09 1.90
CA GLU A 51 7.23 -31.43 3.17
C GLU A 51 6.24 -32.14 4.10
N THR A 52 6.71 -33.13 4.86
CA THR A 52 5.86 -33.80 5.86
C THR A 52 5.72 -32.90 7.07
N THR A 53 4.51 -32.38 7.31
CA THR A 53 4.19 -31.49 8.43
C THR A 53 3.55 -32.22 9.61
N GLY A 54 3.04 -33.44 9.38
CA GLY A 54 2.43 -34.26 10.40
C GLY A 54 2.16 -35.69 9.92
N ALA A 55 1.39 -36.44 10.71
CA ALA A 55 0.94 -37.78 10.33
C ALA A 55 -0.43 -38.09 10.94
N ILE A 56 -1.28 -38.79 10.18
CA ILE A 56 -2.51 -39.39 10.69
C ILE A 56 -2.20 -40.82 11.13
N ASN A 57 -2.59 -41.18 12.35
CA ASN A 57 -2.39 -42.52 12.90
C ASN A 57 -3.73 -43.24 13.03
N PHE A 58 -3.77 -44.47 12.53
CA PHE A 58 -4.88 -45.39 12.66
C PHE A 58 -4.47 -46.58 13.52
N TYR A 59 -5.41 -47.10 14.29
CA TYR A 59 -5.23 -48.25 15.17
C TYR A 59 -6.39 -49.21 14.97
N SER A 60 -6.11 -50.51 15.04
CA SER A 60 -7.14 -51.55 15.00
C SER A 60 -6.90 -52.58 16.10
N GLU A 61 -7.97 -53.19 16.59
CA GLU A 61 -7.95 -54.29 17.56
C GLU A 61 -7.61 -55.64 16.91
N GLU A 62 -7.45 -55.68 15.58
CA GLU A 62 -7.13 -56.88 14.81
C GLU A 62 -5.65 -56.92 14.40
N VAL A 63 -5.07 -58.12 14.42
CA VAL A 63 -3.73 -58.39 13.85
C VAL A 63 -3.89 -58.54 12.34
N GLY A 64 -3.06 -57.86 11.55
CA GLY A 64 -3.12 -57.95 10.09
C GLY A 64 -4.20 -57.10 9.43
N PHE A 65 -4.79 -56.15 10.14
CA PHE A 65 -5.90 -55.32 9.63
C PHE A 65 -5.52 -54.47 8.41
N PHE A 66 -4.32 -53.89 8.38
CA PHE A 66 -3.90 -52.99 7.30
C PHE A 66 -3.25 -53.81 6.18
N ASN A 67 -4.08 -54.38 5.32
CA ASN A 67 -3.65 -55.02 4.08
C ASN A 67 -3.50 -53.97 2.96
N GLU A 68 -3.17 -54.42 1.75
CA GLU A 68 -2.93 -53.51 0.62
C GLU A 68 -4.14 -52.61 0.30
N GLU A 69 -5.37 -53.12 0.45
CA GLU A 69 -6.59 -52.36 0.18
C GLU A 69 -6.80 -51.23 1.20
N GLU A 70 -6.64 -51.48 2.51
CA GLU A 70 -6.77 -50.41 3.50
C GLU A 70 -5.63 -49.40 3.39
N ILE A 71 -4.41 -49.85 3.06
CA ILE A 71 -3.28 -48.94 2.85
C ILE A 71 -3.58 -47.98 1.70
N ILE A 72 -4.06 -48.47 0.56
CA ILE A 72 -4.42 -47.62 -0.59
C ILE A 72 -5.51 -46.62 -0.21
N LEU A 73 -6.55 -47.06 0.51
CA LEU A 73 -7.64 -46.19 0.95
C LEU A 73 -7.13 -45.07 1.88
N LEU A 74 -6.30 -45.43 2.86
CA LEU A 74 -5.80 -44.50 3.86
C LEU A 74 -4.72 -43.57 3.31
N ASP A 75 -3.91 -44.01 2.34
CA ASP A 75 -3.03 -43.13 1.56
C ASP A 75 -3.85 -42.08 0.80
N GLY A 76 -4.95 -42.49 0.15
CA GLY A 76 -5.88 -41.56 -0.51
C GLY A 76 -6.46 -40.52 0.46
N LEU A 77 -6.93 -40.96 1.62
CA LEU A 77 -7.43 -40.08 2.67
C LEU A 77 -6.35 -39.11 3.18
N ALA A 78 -5.14 -39.58 3.42
CA ALA A 78 -4.03 -38.75 3.86
C ALA A 78 -3.65 -37.70 2.79
N ALA A 79 -3.71 -38.07 1.51
CA ALA A 79 -3.50 -37.16 0.39
C ALA A 79 -4.59 -36.08 0.31
N ASP A 80 -5.86 -36.43 0.49
CA ASP A 80 -6.98 -35.48 0.50
C ASP A 80 -6.86 -34.48 1.67
N VAL A 81 -6.50 -34.97 2.87
CA VAL A 81 -6.26 -34.10 4.04
C VAL A 81 -5.04 -33.21 3.82
N SER A 82 -3.97 -33.74 3.24
CA SER A 82 -2.77 -32.98 2.87
C SER A 82 -3.11 -31.83 1.93
N PHE A 83 -3.90 -32.11 0.88
CA PHE A 83 -4.37 -31.09 -0.06
C PHE A 83 -5.23 -30.02 0.63
N ALA A 84 -6.15 -30.43 1.50
CA ALA A 84 -7.00 -29.50 2.24
C ALA A 84 -6.19 -28.58 3.16
N LEU A 85 -5.19 -29.12 3.86
CA LEU A 85 -4.28 -28.32 4.71
C LEU A 85 -3.50 -27.29 3.89
N GLU A 86 -2.93 -27.69 2.76
CA GLU A 86 -2.19 -26.78 1.88
C GLU A 86 -3.10 -25.67 1.32
N PHE A 87 -4.34 -26.02 0.96
CA PHE A 87 -5.33 -25.04 0.49
C PHE A 87 -5.67 -24.01 1.58
N MET A 88 -5.94 -24.47 2.80
CA MET A 88 -6.27 -23.61 3.94
C MET A 88 -5.10 -22.66 4.28
N GLU A 89 -3.86 -23.15 4.29
CA GLU A 89 -2.68 -22.31 4.53
C GLU A 89 -2.51 -21.23 3.45
N LYS A 90 -2.72 -21.57 2.17
CA LYS A 90 -2.65 -20.59 1.07
C LYS A 90 -3.75 -19.54 1.17
N GLU A 91 -4.96 -19.94 1.54
CA GLU A 91 -6.07 -19.03 1.74
C GLU A 91 -5.81 -18.08 2.92
N GLU A 92 -5.35 -18.61 4.05
CA GLU A 92 -5.00 -17.80 5.23
C GLU A 92 -3.87 -16.79 4.92
N MET A 93 -2.83 -17.23 4.21
CA MET A 93 -1.76 -16.34 3.75
C MET A 93 -2.27 -15.24 2.82
N LEU A 94 -3.20 -15.56 1.91
CA LEU A 94 -3.81 -14.57 1.02
C LEU A 94 -4.62 -13.55 1.82
N VAL A 95 -5.48 -14.02 2.74
CA VAL A 95 -6.32 -13.15 3.57
C VAL A 95 -5.47 -12.22 4.44
N GLU A 96 -4.42 -12.73 5.07
CA GLU A 96 -3.52 -11.91 5.92
C GLU A 96 -2.73 -10.90 5.07
N SER A 97 -2.24 -11.32 3.90
CA SER A 97 -1.55 -10.43 2.96
C SER A 97 -2.47 -9.30 2.47
N GLU A 98 -3.71 -9.61 2.08
CA GLU A 98 -4.70 -8.61 1.67
C GLU A 98 -5.05 -7.65 2.80
N LYS A 99 -5.22 -8.16 4.02
CA LYS A 99 -5.50 -7.34 5.21
C LYS A 99 -4.35 -6.37 5.48
N LYS A 100 -3.11 -6.85 5.46
CA LYS A 100 -1.91 -6.04 5.65
C LYS A 100 -1.75 -4.99 4.56
N PHE A 101 -1.97 -5.35 3.30
CA PHE A 101 -1.93 -4.41 2.19
C PHE A 101 -2.98 -3.30 2.35
N ARG A 102 -4.23 -3.68 2.66
CA ARG A 102 -5.33 -2.73 2.86
C ARG A 102 -5.07 -1.78 4.02
N ASP A 103 -4.52 -2.28 5.13
CA ASP A 103 -4.15 -1.45 6.28
C ASP A 103 -3.10 -0.40 5.91
N LEU A 104 -2.02 -0.81 5.24
CA LEU A 104 -0.97 0.10 4.77
C LEU A 104 -1.49 1.12 3.75
N TYR A 105 -2.35 0.67 2.83
CA TYR A 105 -2.93 1.53 1.81
C TYR A 105 -3.86 2.59 2.42
N ASP A 106 -4.80 2.16 3.28
CA ASP A 106 -5.82 3.02 3.88
C ASP A 106 -5.25 3.99 4.92
N ASN A 107 -4.23 3.58 5.67
CA ASN A 107 -3.63 4.40 6.73
C ASN A 107 -2.35 5.11 6.28
N ALA A 108 -2.02 5.09 4.98
CA ALA A 108 -0.90 5.85 4.46
C ALA A 108 -1.09 7.36 4.70
N PRO A 109 0.01 8.11 4.95
CA PRO A 109 -0.06 9.55 5.17
C PRO A 109 -0.34 10.35 3.89
N ASN A 110 -0.21 9.74 2.72
CA ASN A 110 -0.43 10.37 1.43
C ASN A 110 -1.75 9.90 0.81
N ALA A 111 -2.37 10.77 0.01
CA ALA A 111 -3.53 10.40 -0.78
C ALA A 111 -3.10 9.49 -1.93
N TYR A 112 -3.68 8.30 -2.00
CA TYR A 112 -3.52 7.38 -3.11
C TYR A 112 -4.85 7.14 -3.82
N TYR A 113 -4.83 7.16 -5.14
CA TYR A 113 -5.97 6.79 -5.96
C TYR A 113 -5.51 6.29 -7.34
N SER A 114 -6.40 5.58 -8.03
CA SER A 114 -6.17 5.15 -9.41
C SER A 114 -7.25 5.69 -10.34
N ILE A 115 -6.85 6.05 -11.55
CA ILE A 115 -7.75 6.53 -12.61
C ILE A 115 -7.64 5.56 -13.80
N GLY A 116 -8.77 5.01 -14.24
CA GLY A 116 -8.84 4.18 -15.44
C GLY A 116 -8.52 4.96 -16.72
N SER A 117 -8.25 4.23 -17.80
CA SER A 117 -8.08 4.83 -19.14
C SER A 117 -9.33 5.58 -19.63
N ASP A 118 -10.50 5.26 -19.06
CA ASP A 118 -11.78 5.95 -19.26
C ASP A 118 -11.91 7.29 -18.49
N GLY A 119 -10.91 7.64 -17.67
CA GLY A 119 -10.90 8.86 -16.87
C GLY A 119 -11.72 8.79 -15.59
N ARG A 120 -12.17 7.61 -15.16
CA ARG A 120 -12.89 7.42 -13.90
C ARG A 120 -11.95 6.98 -12.78
N ILE A 121 -12.28 7.39 -11.55
CA ILE A 121 -11.51 6.98 -10.37
C ILE A 121 -11.90 5.54 -10.01
N ASN A 122 -10.96 4.60 -10.08
CA ASN A 122 -11.23 3.19 -9.80
C ASN A 122 -11.09 2.86 -8.31
N LYS A 123 -10.07 3.41 -7.67
CA LYS A 123 -9.75 3.16 -6.26
C LYS A 123 -9.26 4.43 -5.59
N CYS A 124 -9.47 4.53 -4.29
CA CYS A 124 -8.86 5.55 -3.45
C CYS A 124 -8.63 5.00 -2.04
N ASN A 125 -7.59 5.48 -1.37
CA ASN A 125 -7.40 5.20 0.05
C ASN A 125 -8.21 6.19 0.91
N LYS A 126 -8.33 5.90 2.21
CA LYS A 126 -9.04 6.79 3.16
C LYS A 126 -8.47 8.21 3.16
N HIS A 127 -7.15 8.35 3.06
CA HIS A 127 -6.51 9.66 3.06
C HIS A 127 -6.90 10.52 1.86
N ALA A 128 -6.97 9.95 0.65
CA ALA A 128 -7.43 10.67 -0.55
C ALA A 128 -8.87 11.17 -0.42
N ALA A 129 -9.76 10.30 0.08
CA ALA A 129 -11.14 10.66 0.34
C ALA A 129 -11.25 11.79 1.38
N LEU A 130 -10.51 11.70 2.48
CA LEU A 130 -10.46 12.73 3.53
C LEU A 130 -9.92 14.06 3.02
N MET A 131 -8.80 14.05 2.28
CA MET A 131 -8.15 15.25 1.72
C MET A 131 -9.11 16.01 0.80
N LEU A 132 -9.86 15.29 -0.03
CA LEU A 132 -10.83 15.88 -0.97
C LEU A 132 -12.22 16.11 -0.35
N GLY A 133 -12.46 15.65 0.88
CA GLY A 133 -13.75 15.82 1.57
C GLY A 133 -14.89 14.93 1.04
N TYR A 134 -14.57 13.77 0.48
CA TYR A 134 -15.55 12.78 -0.01
C TYR A 134 -15.59 11.55 0.92
N ALA A 135 -16.68 10.81 0.90
CA ALA A 135 -16.64 9.41 1.33
C ALA A 135 -15.99 8.55 0.23
N PRO A 136 -15.25 7.46 0.56
CA PRO A 136 -14.57 6.64 -0.46
C PRO A 136 -15.49 6.16 -1.60
N HIS A 137 -16.72 5.73 -1.26
CA HIS A 137 -17.70 5.26 -2.24
C HIS A 137 -18.28 6.37 -3.12
N GLU A 138 -18.17 7.65 -2.74
CA GLU A 138 -18.59 8.79 -3.57
C GLU A 138 -17.50 9.24 -4.56
N LEU A 139 -16.25 8.89 -4.26
CA LEU A 139 -15.09 9.22 -5.06
C LEU A 139 -14.85 8.16 -6.13
N ILE A 140 -15.03 6.88 -5.79
CA ILE A 140 -14.94 5.76 -6.73
C ILE A 140 -16.06 5.88 -7.80
N GLY A 141 -15.71 5.71 -9.07
CA GLY A 141 -16.58 5.83 -10.23
C GLY A 141 -16.76 7.26 -10.75
N ARG A 142 -16.37 8.28 -9.96
CA ARG A 142 -16.47 9.68 -10.35
C ARG A 142 -15.48 10.02 -11.47
N GLU A 143 -15.83 10.98 -12.31
CA GLU A 143 -14.92 11.44 -13.37
C GLU A 143 -13.78 12.26 -12.77
N ARG A 144 -12.55 12.03 -13.25
CA ARG A 144 -11.36 12.73 -12.74
C ARG A 144 -11.53 14.24 -12.78
N ILE A 145 -12.21 14.80 -13.79
CA ILE A 145 -12.29 16.25 -14.00
C ILE A 145 -13.16 16.94 -12.93
N GLU A 146 -13.95 16.18 -12.20
CA GLU A 146 -14.77 16.68 -11.10
C GLU A 146 -13.97 16.99 -9.84
N ILE A 147 -12.75 16.45 -9.69
CA ILE A 147 -11.90 16.70 -8.51
C ILE A 147 -10.83 17.76 -8.77
N TYR A 148 -10.81 18.38 -9.96
CA TYR A 148 -9.92 19.49 -10.30
C TYR A 148 -10.64 20.84 -10.29
N ALA A 149 -9.93 21.87 -9.84
CA ALA A 149 -10.42 23.24 -9.80
C ALA A 149 -10.64 23.80 -11.22
N ASP A 150 -11.65 24.66 -11.39
CA ASP A 150 -11.96 25.29 -12.67
C ASP A 150 -11.04 26.48 -12.95
N THR A 151 -9.74 26.18 -13.07
CA THR A 151 -8.64 27.11 -13.28
C THR A 151 -7.64 26.52 -14.28
N PRO A 152 -6.76 27.33 -14.89
CA PRO A 152 -5.69 26.82 -15.75
C PRO A 152 -4.77 25.82 -15.02
N ASP A 153 -4.46 26.09 -13.75
CA ASP A 153 -3.65 25.19 -12.91
C ASP A 153 -4.43 23.95 -12.42
N GLY A 154 -5.74 23.88 -12.64
CA GLY A 154 -6.60 22.77 -12.26
C GLY A 154 -6.99 21.90 -13.45
N ARG A 155 -8.14 22.17 -14.07
CA ARG A 155 -8.73 21.36 -15.15
C ARG A 155 -7.84 21.28 -16.38
N GLU A 156 -7.35 22.40 -16.90
CA GLU A 156 -6.50 22.40 -18.10
C GLU A 156 -5.20 21.61 -17.85
N LYS A 157 -4.54 21.85 -16.71
CA LYS A 157 -3.34 21.11 -16.31
C LYS A 157 -3.63 19.62 -16.10
N SER A 158 -4.78 19.26 -15.53
CA SER A 158 -5.22 17.87 -15.37
C SER A 158 -5.39 17.15 -16.71
N ASP A 159 -5.91 17.82 -17.73
CA ASP A 159 -6.04 17.25 -19.08
C ASP A 159 -4.67 16.97 -19.69
N ILE A 160 -3.73 17.89 -19.55
CA ILE A 160 -2.34 17.69 -19.99
C ILE A 160 -1.70 16.50 -19.27
N ILE A 161 -1.86 16.41 -17.94
CA ILE A 161 -1.34 15.30 -17.13
C ILE A 161 -1.97 13.97 -17.58
N PHE A 162 -3.27 13.95 -17.87
CA PHE A 162 -3.97 12.74 -18.30
C PHE A 162 -3.52 12.26 -19.68
N GLU A 163 -3.30 13.16 -20.64
CA GLU A 163 -2.74 12.76 -21.94
C GLU A 163 -1.31 12.26 -21.82
N ARG A 164 -0.48 12.88 -20.96
CA ARG A 164 0.88 12.39 -20.65
C ARG A 164 0.82 10.98 -20.05
N PHE A 165 -0.09 10.75 -19.10
CA PHE A 165 -0.34 9.43 -18.53
C PHE A 165 -0.72 8.40 -19.61
N LYS A 166 -1.65 8.71 -20.52
CA LYS A 166 -2.04 7.79 -21.61
C LYS A 166 -0.88 7.45 -22.53
N SER A 167 0.00 8.42 -22.78
CA SER A 167 1.23 8.19 -23.57
C SER A 167 2.29 7.35 -22.84
N GLY A 168 2.08 7.04 -21.56
CA GLY A 168 3.00 6.25 -20.74
C GLY A 168 4.15 7.05 -20.11
N MET A 169 4.09 8.38 -20.15
CA MET A 169 5.07 9.22 -19.45
C MET A 169 4.85 9.19 -17.94
N GLU A 170 5.95 9.08 -17.20
CA GLU A 170 5.96 9.27 -15.76
C GLU A 170 5.80 10.76 -15.42
N ILE A 171 4.95 11.04 -14.45
CA ILE A 171 4.71 12.39 -13.93
C ILE A 171 5.20 12.42 -12.49
N LEU A 172 6.11 13.33 -12.19
CA LEU A 172 6.72 13.48 -10.87
C LEU A 172 6.45 14.87 -10.32
N ASP A 173 5.86 14.91 -9.13
CA ASP A 173 5.65 16.09 -8.29
C ASP A 173 5.02 17.31 -9.00
N GLU A 174 4.22 17.09 -10.03
CA GLU A 174 3.55 18.16 -10.77
C GLU A 174 2.53 18.88 -9.87
N GLU A 175 2.72 20.18 -9.66
CA GLU A 175 1.80 20.99 -8.85
C GLU A 175 0.52 21.28 -9.64
N VAL A 176 -0.64 20.90 -9.11
CA VAL A 176 -1.95 21.07 -9.75
C VAL A 176 -2.99 21.50 -8.72
N GLN A 177 -4.00 22.25 -9.14
CA GLN A 177 -5.12 22.64 -8.29
C GLN A 177 -6.24 21.60 -8.34
N MET A 178 -6.47 20.96 -7.21
CA MET A 178 -7.63 20.13 -6.98
C MET A 178 -8.73 20.94 -6.27
N LYS A 179 -9.95 20.40 -6.25
CA LYS A 179 -11.05 20.96 -5.48
C LYS A 179 -11.66 19.91 -4.55
N LYS A 180 -11.96 20.33 -3.33
CA LYS A 180 -12.73 19.55 -2.37
C LYS A 180 -14.20 19.50 -2.78
N LYS A 181 -14.95 18.58 -2.15
CA LYS A 181 -16.41 18.45 -2.33
C LYS A 181 -17.18 19.74 -2.08
N ASP A 182 -16.73 20.56 -1.12
CA ASP A 182 -17.32 21.86 -0.79
C ASP A 182 -16.95 22.98 -1.78
N GLY A 183 -16.12 22.68 -2.79
CA GLY A 183 -15.63 23.64 -3.77
C GLY A 183 -14.32 24.34 -3.41
N THR A 184 -13.79 24.14 -2.20
CA THR A 184 -12.51 24.73 -1.76
C THR A 184 -11.37 24.22 -2.64
N ALA A 185 -10.63 25.14 -3.27
CA ALA A 185 -9.44 24.82 -4.03
C ALA A 185 -8.26 24.48 -3.11
N ILE A 186 -7.50 23.45 -3.46
CA ILE A 186 -6.27 23.06 -2.79
C ILE A 186 -5.16 22.86 -3.81
N TRP A 187 -3.94 23.16 -3.40
CA TRP A 187 -2.76 22.84 -4.20
C TRP A 187 -2.26 21.45 -3.84
N VAL A 188 -2.00 20.65 -4.86
CA VAL A 188 -1.53 19.28 -4.72
C VAL A 188 -0.28 19.08 -5.55
N SER A 189 0.74 18.45 -4.98
CA SER A 189 1.84 17.87 -5.75
C SER A 189 1.45 16.45 -6.15
N LEU A 190 1.38 16.21 -7.45
CA LEU A 190 0.83 15.00 -8.04
C LEU A 190 1.93 14.18 -8.72
N THR A 191 2.08 12.94 -8.28
CA THR A 191 2.93 11.93 -8.92
C THR A 191 2.05 10.85 -9.52
N VAL A 192 2.25 10.52 -10.80
CA VAL A 192 1.41 9.58 -11.56
C VAL A 192 2.27 8.59 -12.32
N ASN A 193 1.99 7.31 -12.09
CA ASN A 193 2.59 6.18 -12.78
C ASN A 193 1.56 5.39 -13.58
N ALA A 194 1.93 4.91 -14.77
CA ALA A 194 1.08 4.03 -15.56
C ALA A 194 1.20 2.57 -15.05
N PHE A 195 0.06 1.93 -14.79
CA PHE A 195 0.00 0.50 -14.51
C PHE A 195 -0.50 -0.24 -15.75
N ARG A 196 0.28 -1.22 -16.20
CA ARG A 196 0.03 -2.00 -17.42
C ARG A 196 -0.15 -3.47 -17.11
N ASP A 197 -0.90 -4.16 -17.93
CA ASP A 197 -1.04 -5.61 -17.87
C ASP A 197 0.18 -6.34 -18.46
N SER A 198 0.13 -7.68 -18.48
CA SER A 198 1.18 -8.52 -19.06
C SER A 198 1.35 -8.36 -20.58
N ALA A 199 0.35 -7.82 -21.28
CA ALA A 199 0.40 -7.53 -22.71
C ALA A 199 0.94 -6.11 -23.01
N GLY A 200 1.13 -5.28 -21.97
CA GLY A 200 1.59 -3.90 -22.10
C GLY A 200 0.46 -2.88 -22.22
N GLU A 201 -0.79 -3.32 -22.14
CA GLU A 201 -1.97 -2.45 -22.24
C GLU A 201 -2.15 -1.64 -20.96
N LEU A 202 -2.53 -0.37 -21.12
CA LEU A 202 -2.73 0.55 -20.00
C LEU A 202 -4.02 0.21 -19.25
N ILE A 203 -3.90 -0.24 -18.00
CA ILE A 203 -5.06 -0.54 -17.15
C ILE A 203 -5.54 0.74 -16.45
N GLU A 204 -4.66 1.33 -15.63
CA GLU A 204 -5.01 2.47 -14.78
C GLU A 204 -3.75 3.25 -14.37
N SER A 205 -3.96 4.45 -13.84
CA SER A 205 -2.93 5.22 -13.16
C SER A 205 -2.73 4.72 -11.73
N ARG A 206 -1.52 4.91 -11.20
CA ARG A 206 -1.24 4.90 -9.76
C ARG A 206 -0.82 6.32 -9.40
N SER A 207 -1.74 7.03 -8.76
CA SER A 207 -1.58 8.44 -8.43
C SER A 207 -1.34 8.61 -6.93
N MET A 208 -0.34 9.42 -6.60
CA MET A 208 -0.07 9.91 -5.25
C MET A 208 -0.24 11.42 -5.24
N ALA A 209 -1.06 11.92 -4.33
CA ALA A 209 -1.31 13.33 -4.13
C ALA A 209 -0.86 13.75 -2.72
N VAL A 210 -0.14 14.87 -2.67
CA VAL A 210 0.29 15.50 -1.42
C VAL A 210 -0.27 16.91 -1.39
N ASP A 211 -1.06 17.24 -0.36
CA ASP A 211 -1.56 18.61 -0.15
C ASP A 211 -0.38 19.53 0.20
N ILE A 212 -0.14 20.51 -0.66
CA ILE A 212 0.91 21.53 -0.54
C ILE A 212 0.31 22.93 -0.37
N THR A 213 -0.98 23.04 -0.02
CA THR A 213 -1.69 24.32 0.09
C THR A 213 -1.04 25.25 1.09
N GLU A 214 -0.66 24.76 2.27
CA GLU A 214 0.02 25.57 3.29
C GLU A 214 1.41 26.03 2.84
N ARG A 215 2.14 25.18 2.08
CA ARG A 215 3.41 25.57 1.46
C ARG A 215 3.21 26.73 0.49
N LYS A 216 2.22 26.64 -0.40
CA LYS A 216 1.93 27.67 -1.42
C LYS A 216 1.49 28.99 -0.79
N LYS A 217 0.65 28.95 0.25
CA LYS A 217 0.27 30.14 1.03
C LYS A 217 1.48 30.81 1.67
N GLY A 218 2.40 30.01 2.24
CA GLY A 218 3.63 30.53 2.83
C GLY A 218 4.56 31.18 1.79
N GLU A 219 4.70 30.57 0.61
CA GLU A 219 5.47 31.12 -0.51
C GLU A 219 4.89 32.44 -1.02
N GLU A 220 3.56 32.53 -1.15
CA GLU A 220 2.86 33.73 -1.59
C GLU A 220 3.01 34.87 -0.57
N LEU A 221 2.77 34.60 0.72
CA LEU A 221 2.94 35.58 1.78
C LEU A 221 4.39 36.08 1.86
N ARG A 222 5.38 35.20 1.65
CA ARG A 222 6.79 35.60 1.59
C ARG A 222 7.04 36.52 0.39
N ARG A 223 6.52 36.17 -0.78
CA ARG A 223 6.67 36.97 -2.00
C ARG A 223 6.02 38.35 -1.87
N GLU A 224 4.84 38.44 -1.28
CA GLU A 224 4.16 39.71 -1.00
C GLU A 224 4.98 40.58 -0.03
N ASN A 225 5.49 39.99 1.05
CA ASN A 225 6.34 40.70 2.01
C ASN A 225 7.64 41.21 1.37
N GLU A 226 8.26 40.43 0.49
CA GLU A 226 9.45 40.84 -0.26
C GLU A 226 9.13 42.01 -1.21
N HIS A 227 8.00 41.95 -1.93
CA HIS A 227 7.54 43.06 -2.79
C HIS A 227 7.24 44.32 -1.99
N LEU A 228 6.57 44.21 -0.84
CA LEU A 228 6.27 45.33 0.05
C LEU A 228 7.54 45.94 0.65
N ALA A 229 8.50 45.10 1.07
CA ALA A 229 9.78 45.55 1.59
C ALA A 229 10.59 46.30 0.51
N PHE A 230 10.63 45.78 -0.72
CA PHE A 230 11.27 46.43 -1.85
C PHE A 230 10.63 47.79 -2.16
N ALA A 231 9.30 47.85 -2.27
CA ALA A 231 8.57 49.09 -2.54
C ALA A 231 8.79 50.14 -1.44
N THR A 232 8.78 49.71 -0.17
CA THR A 232 9.03 50.58 0.99
C THR A 232 10.45 51.14 0.97
N ARG A 233 11.45 50.31 0.68
CA ARG A 233 12.85 50.73 0.55
C ARG A 233 13.04 51.75 -0.58
N ALA A 234 12.50 51.48 -1.77
CA ALA A 234 12.58 52.39 -2.90
C ALA A 234 11.94 53.76 -2.60
N LYS A 235 10.80 53.77 -1.91
CA LYS A 235 10.12 55.01 -1.50
C LYS A 235 10.93 55.80 -0.47
N SER A 236 11.57 55.12 0.48
CA SER A 236 12.45 55.75 1.47
C SER A 236 13.69 56.36 0.80
N GLU A 237 14.35 55.63 -0.10
CA GLU A 237 15.53 56.13 -0.84
C GLU A 237 15.16 57.33 -1.71
N TYR A 238 14.00 57.30 -2.38
CA TYR A 238 13.49 58.44 -3.15
C TYR A 238 13.28 59.68 -2.28
N PHE A 239 12.64 59.53 -1.11
CA PHE A 239 12.42 60.64 -0.18
C PHE A 239 13.75 61.22 0.33
N THR A 240 14.71 60.36 0.69
CA THR A 240 16.05 60.78 1.12
C THR A 240 16.77 61.58 0.03
N ILE A 241 16.70 61.15 -1.23
CA ILE A 241 17.31 61.87 -2.37
C ILE A 241 16.66 63.23 -2.57
N GLN A 242 15.32 63.30 -2.51
CA GLN A 242 14.59 64.57 -2.66
C GLN A 242 14.93 65.54 -1.54
N TYR A 243 14.94 65.07 -0.30
CA TYR A 243 15.27 65.89 0.87
C TYR A 243 16.71 66.44 0.78
N THR A 244 17.67 65.59 0.43
CA THR A 244 19.07 66.00 0.24
C THR A 244 19.23 67.07 -0.86
N LYS A 245 18.51 66.93 -1.98
CA LYS A 245 18.48 67.94 -3.06
C LYS A 245 17.85 69.27 -2.62
N LEU A 246 16.81 69.24 -1.80
CA LEU A 246 16.16 70.43 -1.26
C LEU A 246 17.11 71.21 -0.34
N CYS A 247 17.77 70.53 0.60
CA CYS A 247 18.73 71.16 1.51
C CYS A 247 19.92 71.76 0.76
N SER A 248 20.48 71.04 -0.22
CA SER A 248 21.61 71.57 -1.02
C SER A 248 21.22 72.76 -1.90
N ASN A 249 19.97 72.83 -2.40
CA ASN A 249 19.48 74.01 -3.13
C ASN A 249 19.18 75.21 -2.22
N SER A 250 18.69 74.99 -1.00
CA SER A 250 18.48 76.08 -0.04
C SER A 250 19.80 76.73 0.38
N ASP A 251 20.85 75.93 0.57
CA ASP A 251 22.20 76.41 0.91
C ASP A 251 22.87 77.18 -0.22
N LEU A 252 22.55 76.84 -1.49
CA LEU A 252 22.99 77.61 -2.66
C LEU A 252 22.24 78.94 -2.82
N LEU A 253 20.97 79.01 -2.41
CA LEU A 253 20.15 80.22 -2.49
C LEU A 253 20.45 81.21 -1.36
N SER A 254 20.76 80.74 -0.15
CA SER A 254 21.23 81.57 0.96
C SER A 254 22.62 82.18 0.67
N ASN A 255 23.58 81.38 0.19
CA ASN A 255 24.91 81.88 -0.21
C ASN A 255 24.89 82.91 -1.36
N ARG A 256 23.89 82.87 -2.25
CA ARG A 256 23.72 83.89 -3.30
C ARG A 256 23.12 85.21 -2.81
N ARG A 257 22.43 85.22 -1.67
CA ARG A 257 21.89 86.44 -1.07
C ARG A 257 22.93 87.19 -0.25
N GLU A 258 23.89 86.48 0.36
CA GLU A 258 24.97 87.13 1.11
C GLU A 258 26.03 87.77 0.21
N ASN A 259 26.29 87.24 -0.99
CA ASN A 259 27.28 87.79 -1.93
C ASN A 259 26.76 88.94 -2.84
N LYS A 260 25.60 89.54 -2.53
CA LYS A 260 25.01 90.66 -3.31
C LYS A 260 24.91 91.98 -2.56
N ASN A 261 25.44 92.06 -1.33
CA ASN A 261 25.69 93.31 -0.61
C ASN A 261 27.19 93.60 -0.58
#